data_AF-A0A249KUA0-F1
#
_entry.id   AF-A0A249KUA0-F1
#
_cell.length_a   1.000
_cell.length_b   1.000
_cell.length_c   1.000
_cell.angle_alpha   90.00
_cell.angle_beta   90.00
_cell.angle_gamma   90.00
#
_symmetry.space_group_name_H-M   'P 1'
#
loop_
_entity.id
_entity.type
_entity.pdbx_description
1 polymer ?
#
loop_
_entity_poly.entity_id
_entity_poly.type
_entity_poly.pdbx_seq_one_letter_code
_entity_poly.pdbx_strand_id
1 'polypeptide(L)'
;MSNQIETQIDVSLTERNRLTAFFRLILIAPIAIFILSFAPQQFDSDNMSLIAGFFVLPVALSIVFRQAYPSYLLAFNDAFLSLSTRIDAYLLVLTDEYPSLEENDVVSVTFPEVDPKALNRYLPLVKWFLAIPLYIVGLIYAIYAFFLTIFAWVSVVLTGNYPEWCAEGVVGTIAYWNRIVGYALLMVTDEYPTFSL
;
A
#
# COMPACT_ATOMS: atom_id res chain seq x y z
N MET A 1 4.95 20.46 -4.74
CA MET A 1 5.10 19.01 -4.91
C MET A 1 5.40 18.45 -3.53
N SER A 2 4.53 17.61 -2.99
CA SER A 2 4.81 16.90 -1.74
C SER A 2 5.95 15.91 -1.99
N ASN A 3 6.98 15.79 -1.13
CA ASN A 3 7.99 14.74 -1.30
C ASN A 3 7.50 13.41 -0.71
N GLN A 4 6.23 13.07 -0.92
CA GLN A 4 5.61 11.85 -0.40
C GLN A 4 5.02 11.04 -1.56
N ILE A 5 4.70 9.77 -1.27
CA ILE A 5 4.00 8.93 -2.25
C ILE A 5 2.60 9.48 -2.44
N GLU A 6 2.25 9.75 -3.69
CA GLU A 6 0.90 10.16 -4.08
C GLU A 6 0.16 8.92 -4.61
N THR A 7 -1.10 8.75 -4.19
CA THR A 7 -1.92 7.61 -4.60
C THR A 7 -3.23 8.14 -5.16
N GLN A 8 -3.53 7.78 -6.41
CA GLN A 8 -4.77 8.13 -7.07
C GLN A 8 -5.45 6.83 -7.51
N ILE A 9 -6.75 6.74 -7.23
CA ILE A 9 -7.58 5.57 -7.55
C ILE A 9 -8.84 6.11 -8.22
N ASP A 10 -9.07 5.69 -9.46
CA ASP A 10 -10.33 5.94 -10.15
C ASP A 10 -11.39 4.95 -9.64
N VAL A 11 -12.41 5.47 -8.96
CA VAL A 11 -13.43 4.66 -8.28
C VAL A 11 -14.66 4.55 -9.17
N SER A 12 -15.05 3.32 -9.49
CA SER A 12 -16.31 3.08 -10.18
C SER A 12 -17.49 3.21 -9.20
N LEU A 13 -18.25 4.31 -9.31
CA LEU A 13 -19.35 4.63 -8.40
C LEU A 13 -20.68 3.97 -8.79
N THR A 14 -20.98 3.85 -10.09
CA THR A 14 -22.29 3.41 -10.61
C THR A 14 -22.20 2.15 -11.47
N GLU A 15 -23.34 1.49 -11.69
CA GLU A 15 -23.48 0.32 -12.59
C GLU A 15 -22.58 -0.88 -12.25
N ARG A 16 -22.36 -1.09 -10.95
CA ARG A 16 -21.40 -2.09 -10.47
C ARG A 16 -21.87 -3.52 -10.64
N ASN A 17 -20.91 -4.42 -10.87
CA ASN A 17 -21.19 -5.85 -10.98
C ASN A 17 -21.38 -6.49 -9.60
N ARG A 18 -22.65 -6.74 -9.25
CA ARG A 18 -23.07 -7.28 -7.96
C ARG A 18 -22.51 -8.67 -7.65
N LEU A 19 -22.42 -9.54 -8.68
CA LEU A 19 -21.93 -10.91 -8.50
C LEU A 19 -20.43 -10.92 -8.20
N THR A 20 -19.66 -10.12 -8.95
CA THR A 20 -18.23 -9.96 -8.71
C THR A 20 -17.97 -9.36 -7.33
N ALA A 21 -18.75 -8.35 -6.93
CA ALA A 21 -18.65 -7.76 -5.60
C ALA A 21 -18.96 -8.77 -4.47
N PHE A 22 -19.95 -9.65 -4.67
CA PHE A 22 -20.31 -10.67 -3.68
C PHE A 22 -19.22 -11.75 -3.52
N PHE A 23 -18.68 -12.27 -4.63
CA PHE A 23 -17.67 -13.35 -4.61
C PHE A 23 -16.22 -12.86 -4.50
N ARG A 24 -16.02 -11.57 -4.20
CA ARG A 24 -14.72 -10.90 -4.28
C ARG A 24 -13.62 -11.56 -3.45
N LEU A 25 -13.94 -12.05 -2.25
CA LEU A 25 -12.99 -12.77 -1.38
C LEU A 25 -12.51 -14.11 -1.98
N ILE A 26 -13.32 -14.73 -2.84
CA ILE A 26 -12.93 -15.97 -3.54
C ILE A 26 -12.14 -15.61 -4.80
N LEU A 27 -12.61 -14.61 -5.55
CA LEU A 27 -11.98 -14.18 -6.80
C LEU A 27 -10.56 -13.65 -6.60
N ILE A 28 -10.28 -12.98 -5.48
CA ILE A 28 -8.96 -12.45 -5.18
C ILE A 28 -7.92 -13.54 -4.85
N ALA A 29 -8.35 -14.78 -4.56
CA ALA A 29 -7.45 -15.83 -4.08
C ALA A 29 -6.21 -16.08 -4.97
N PRO A 30 -6.30 -16.12 -6.31
CA PRO A 30 -5.13 -16.37 -7.16
C PRO A 30 -4.08 -15.27 -7.04
N ILE A 31 -4.48 -14.00 -7.08
CA ILE A 31 -3.53 -12.88 -6.97
C ILE A 31 -3.05 -12.70 -5.52
N ALA A 32 -3.87 -13.03 -4.53
CA ALA A 32 -3.45 -13.10 -3.13
C ALA A 32 -2.34 -14.14 -2.93
N ILE A 33 -2.48 -15.34 -3.51
CA ILE A 33 -1.42 -16.36 -3.50
C ILE A 33 -0.15 -15.85 -4.19
N PHE A 34 -0.31 -15.17 -5.34
CA PHE A 34 0.81 -14.59 -6.07
C PHE A 34 1.56 -13.56 -5.21
N ILE A 35 0.88 -12.59 -4.59
CA ILE A 35 1.57 -11.58 -3.76
C ILE A 35 2.19 -12.20 -2.50
N LEU A 36 1.52 -13.18 -1.89
CA LEU A 36 2.06 -13.93 -0.75
C LEU A 36 3.29 -14.76 -1.12
N SER A 37 3.53 -15.08 -2.39
CA SER A 37 4.75 -15.76 -2.82
C SER A 37 6.01 -14.89 -2.69
N PHE A 38 5.85 -13.56 -2.70
CA PHE A 38 6.93 -12.61 -2.40
C PHE A 38 7.11 -12.40 -0.90
N ALA A 39 6.08 -12.73 -0.09
CA ALA A 39 6.21 -12.66 1.34
C ALA A 39 7.21 -13.73 1.81
N PRO A 40 8.15 -13.38 2.69
CA PRO A 40 9.14 -14.32 3.16
C PRO A 40 8.45 -15.43 3.97
N GLN A 41 8.39 -16.64 3.41
CA GLN A 41 7.77 -17.79 4.08
C GLN A 41 8.70 -18.35 5.15
N GLN A 42 8.19 -18.46 6.37
CA GLN A 42 8.88 -18.98 7.54
C GLN A 42 9.01 -20.51 7.40
N PHE A 43 10.15 -20.98 6.90
CA PHE A 43 10.40 -22.42 6.72
C PHE A 43 10.96 -23.14 7.95
N ASP A 44 11.25 -22.45 9.07
CA ASP A 44 11.71 -23.10 10.30
C ASP A 44 11.50 -22.24 11.57
N SER A 45 11.19 -22.88 12.71
CA SER A 45 10.83 -22.20 13.97
C SER A 45 12.01 -21.81 14.86
N ASP A 46 13.21 -22.32 14.59
CA ASP A 46 14.34 -22.26 15.53
C ASP A 46 15.35 -21.14 15.27
N ASN A 47 15.20 -20.39 14.18
CA ASN A 47 16.07 -19.25 13.89
C ASN A 47 15.24 -17.96 13.86
N MET A 48 15.65 -16.99 14.69
CA MET A 48 15.18 -15.61 14.63
C MET A 48 15.51 -15.04 13.25
N SER A 49 14.61 -15.24 12.31
CA SER A 49 14.95 -15.08 10.91
C SER A 49 14.96 -13.61 10.52
N LEU A 50 16.07 -13.18 9.90
CA LEU A 50 16.31 -11.93 9.15
C LEU A 50 15.35 -11.74 7.95
N ILE A 51 14.20 -12.42 7.97
CA ILE A 51 13.21 -12.60 6.91
C ILE A 51 12.45 -11.31 6.60
N ALA A 52 12.22 -10.44 7.60
CA ALA A 52 11.64 -9.10 7.38
C ALA A 52 12.52 -8.21 6.48
N GLY A 53 13.73 -8.67 6.15
CA GLY A 53 14.76 -7.90 5.49
C GLY A 53 15.01 -8.20 4.03
N PHE A 54 14.13 -8.84 3.25
CA PHE A 54 14.43 -8.97 1.82
C PHE A 54 14.21 -7.66 1.04
N PHE A 55 13.21 -6.86 1.39
CA PHE A 55 12.89 -5.61 0.69
C PHE A 55 13.36 -4.36 1.42
N VAL A 56 13.29 -4.41 2.75
CA VAL A 56 13.57 -3.28 3.62
C VAL A 56 15.06 -3.18 3.96
N LEU A 57 15.66 -4.28 4.44
CA LEU A 57 17.05 -4.22 4.93
C LEU A 57 18.05 -3.84 3.84
N PRO A 58 17.96 -4.28 2.58
CA PRO A 58 18.95 -3.92 1.58
C PRO A 58 18.87 -2.42 1.27
N VAL A 59 17.67 -1.83 1.27
CA VAL A 59 17.48 -0.38 1.15
C VAL A 59 18.08 0.33 2.37
N ALA A 60 17.71 -0.08 3.58
CA ALA A 60 18.24 0.52 4.81
C ALA A 60 19.77 0.48 4.87
N LEU A 61 20.37 -0.69 4.60
CA LEU A 61 21.82 -0.89 4.64
C LEU A 61 22.53 -0.15 3.50
N SER A 62 21.95 -0.08 2.30
CA SER A 62 22.54 0.68 1.19
C SER A 62 22.54 2.18 1.46
N ILE A 63 21.48 2.73 2.07
CA ILE A 63 21.45 4.12 2.52
C ILE A 63 22.46 4.34 3.65
N VAL A 64 22.49 3.48 4.67
CA VAL A 64 23.38 3.62 5.83
C VAL A 64 24.86 3.46 5.46
N PHE A 65 25.22 2.53 4.58
CA PHE A 65 26.63 2.29 4.25
C PHE A 65 27.12 3.07 3.05
N ARG A 66 26.27 3.28 2.04
CA ARG A 66 26.67 3.86 0.75
C ARG A 66 25.94 5.14 0.37
N GLN A 67 24.94 5.58 1.15
CA GLN A 67 24.06 6.71 0.80
C GLN A 67 23.58 6.62 -0.66
N ALA A 68 23.20 5.42 -1.06
CA ALA A 68 22.76 5.12 -2.41
C ALA A 68 21.48 4.30 -2.31
N TYR A 69 20.43 4.71 -3.04
CA TYR A 69 19.23 3.91 -3.22
C TYR A 69 19.41 3.09 -4.52
N PRO A 70 19.53 1.75 -4.45
CA PRO A 70 19.72 0.94 -5.65
C PRO A 70 18.50 1.01 -6.58
N SER A 71 18.70 1.36 -7.85
CA SER A 71 17.62 1.58 -8.82
C SER A 71 16.71 0.37 -9.01
N TYR A 72 17.27 -0.84 -9.00
CA TYR A 72 16.50 -2.08 -9.12
C TYR A 72 15.57 -2.33 -7.91
N LEU A 73 15.98 -1.93 -6.69
CA LEU A 73 15.11 -2.01 -5.52
C LEU A 73 14.02 -0.96 -5.58
N LEU A 74 14.32 0.23 -6.13
CA LEU A 74 13.33 1.29 -6.26
C LEU A 74 12.24 0.87 -7.24
N ALA A 75 12.62 0.40 -8.42
CA ALA A 75 11.70 -0.09 -9.44
C ALA A 75 10.87 -1.28 -8.92
N PHE A 76 11.48 -2.20 -8.18
CA PHE A 76 10.74 -3.31 -7.58
C PHE A 76 9.73 -2.80 -6.52
N ASN A 77 10.17 -1.95 -5.60
CA ASN A 77 9.32 -1.42 -4.53
C ASN A 77 8.14 -0.61 -5.09
N ASP A 78 8.38 0.15 -6.15
CA ASP A 78 7.36 0.87 -6.91
C ASP A 78 6.34 -0.08 -7.54
N ALA A 79 6.81 -1.05 -8.33
CA ALA A 79 5.93 -2.04 -8.94
C ALA A 79 5.13 -2.85 -7.90
N PHE A 80 5.77 -3.23 -6.79
CA PHE A 80 5.15 -4.01 -5.73
C PHE A 80 4.10 -3.21 -4.95
N LEU A 81 4.39 -1.95 -4.58
CA LEU A 81 3.42 -1.09 -3.89
C LEU A 81 2.24 -0.75 -4.80
N SER A 82 2.51 -0.48 -6.08
CA SER A 82 1.49 -0.25 -7.10
C SER A 82 0.59 -1.47 -7.30
N LEU A 83 1.17 -2.68 -7.31
CA LEU A 83 0.39 -3.92 -7.36
C LEU A 83 -0.43 -4.14 -6.08
N SER A 84 0.16 -3.95 -4.90
CA SER A 84 -0.56 -4.07 -3.62
C SER A 84 -1.75 -3.12 -3.57
N THR A 85 -1.56 -1.87 -3.98
CA THR A 85 -2.62 -0.85 -3.99
C THR A 85 -3.76 -1.24 -4.95
N ARG A 86 -3.45 -1.83 -6.10
CA ARG A 86 -4.48 -2.38 -7.03
C ARG A 86 -5.26 -3.53 -6.42
N ILE A 87 -4.57 -4.43 -5.74
CA ILE A 87 -5.20 -5.54 -5.02
C ILE A 87 -6.09 -5.01 -3.89
N ASP A 88 -5.63 -4.02 -3.12
CA ASP A 88 -6.39 -3.39 -2.05
C ASP A 88 -7.62 -2.66 -2.61
N ALA A 89 -7.48 -1.93 -3.72
CA ALA A 89 -8.61 -1.27 -4.39
C ALA A 89 -9.66 -2.28 -4.87
N TYR A 90 -9.24 -3.43 -5.40
CA TYR A 90 -10.16 -4.51 -5.73
C TYR A 90 -10.79 -5.11 -4.47
N LEU A 91 -10.00 -5.51 -3.47
CA LEU A 91 -10.45 -6.15 -2.23
C LEU A 91 -11.47 -5.29 -1.48
N LEU A 92 -11.18 -4.00 -1.35
CA LEU A 92 -12.00 -3.00 -0.64
C LEU A 92 -13.14 -2.44 -1.50
N VAL A 93 -13.44 -3.12 -2.61
CA VAL A 93 -14.63 -2.87 -3.45
C VAL A 93 -14.58 -1.51 -4.15
N LEU A 94 -13.41 -0.90 -4.36
CA LEU A 94 -13.30 0.39 -5.06
C LEU A 94 -13.41 0.25 -6.59
N THR A 95 -12.90 -0.84 -7.17
CA THR A 95 -12.97 -1.10 -8.62
C THR A 95 -13.50 -2.50 -8.93
N ASP A 96 -14.28 -2.65 -10.00
CA ASP A 96 -14.79 -3.95 -10.48
C ASP A 96 -13.83 -4.71 -11.37
N GLU A 97 -12.81 -4.03 -11.89
CA GLU A 97 -11.79 -4.64 -12.72
C GLU A 97 -10.88 -5.53 -11.86
N TYR A 98 -10.64 -6.75 -12.32
CA TYR A 98 -9.71 -7.65 -11.65
C TYR A 98 -8.30 -7.06 -11.73
N PRO A 99 -7.53 -7.04 -10.63
CA PRO A 99 -6.24 -6.35 -10.58
C PRO A 99 -5.28 -6.89 -11.64
N SER A 100 -4.83 -6.00 -12.53
CA SER A 100 -3.76 -6.28 -13.49
C SER A 100 -2.43 -6.46 -12.75
N LEU A 101 -1.51 -7.23 -13.34
CA LEU A 101 -0.13 -7.31 -12.84
C LEU A 101 0.68 -6.09 -13.29
N GLU A 102 0.44 -5.65 -14.53
CA GLU A 102 1.08 -4.49 -15.18
C GLU A 102 0.30 -3.21 -14.93
N GLU A 103 0.98 -2.06 -14.98
CA GLU A 103 0.40 -0.73 -14.78
C GLU A 103 -0.90 -0.50 -15.58
N ASN A 104 -1.84 0.24 -14.98
CA ASN A 104 -3.16 0.55 -15.53
C ASN A 104 -3.56 1.96 -15.08
N ASP A 105 -4.43 2.61 -15.86
CA ASP A 105 -5.00 3.93 -15.61
C ASP A 105 -5.93 4.00 -14.39
N VAL A 106 -6.42 2.86 -13.87
CA VAL A 106 -7.35 2.81 -12.71
C VAL A 106 -6.68 3.15 -11.38
N VAL A 107 -5.43 2.74 -11.18
CA VAL A 107 -4.70 2.97 -9.92
C VAL A 107 -3.29 3.39 -10.25
N SER A 108 -2.93 4.61 -9.85
CA SER A 108 -1.59 5.14 -10.00
C SER A 108 -1.01 5.46 -8.63
N VAL A 109 0.22 5.01 -8.42
CA VAL A 109 1.02 5.32 -7.23
C VAL A 109 2.28 6.01 -7.73
N THR A 110 2.42 7.30 -7.45
CA THR A 110 3.56 8.09 -7.92
C THR A 110 4.58 8.24 -6.80
N PHE A 111 5.79 7.76 -7.07
CA PHE A 111 6.92 7.90 -6.15
C PHE A 111 7.55 9.29 -6.33
N PRO A 112 7.98 9.95 -5.25
CA PRO A 112 8.75 11.17 -5.36
C PRO A 112 10.14 10.87 -5.95
N GLU A 113 10.78 11.89 -6.51
CA GLU A 113 12.14 11.76 -7.03
C GLU A 113 13.11 11.47 -5.89
N VAL A 114 13.74 10.28 -5.92
CA VAL A 114 14.66 9.84 -4.87
C VAL A 114 16.07 10.31 -5.21
N ASP A 115 16.53 11.38 -4.57
CA ASP A 115 17.95 11.73 -4.56
C ASP A 115 18.64 11.09 -3.32
N PRO A 116 19.49 10.07 -3.50
CA PRO A 116 20.18 9.42 -2.39
C PRO A 116 21.06 10.35 -1.57
N LYS A 117 21.52 11.47 -2.14
CA LYS A 117 22.34 12.46 -1.43
C LYS A 117 21.50 13.39 -0.55
N ALA A 118 20.22 13.55 -0.87
CA ALA A 118 19.27 14.30 -0.06
C ALA A 118 18.78 13.49 1.16
N LEU A 119 18.88 12.16 1.10
CA LEU A 119 18.49 11.26 2.18
C LEU A 119 19.52 11.26 3.33
N ASN A 120 19.03 11.35 4.55
CA ASN A 120 19.82 11.26 5.76
C ASN A 120 20.27 9.82 6.01
N ARG A 121 21.58 9.64 6.14
CA ARG A 121 22.24 8.37 6.37
C ARG A 121 21.73 7.58 7.59
N TYR A 122 21.37 8.26 8.67
CA TYR A 122 21.05 7.62 9.95
C TYR A 122 19.55 7.47 10.21
N LEU A 123 18.71 8.19 9.46
CA LEU A 123 17.26 8.10 9.60
C LEU A 123 16.70 6.68 9.42
N PRO A 124 17.18 5.85 8.46
CA PRO A 124 16.75 4.46 8.32
C PRO A 124 16.73 3.63 9.61
N LEU A 125 17.60 3.94 10.59
CA LEU A 125 17.68 3.22 11.85
C LEU A 125 16.58 3.64 12.85
N VAL A 126 16.11 4.88 12.76
CA VAL A 126 15.19 5.48 13.73
C VAL A 126 13.77 5.63 13.18
N LYS A 127 13.58 5.62 11.86
CA LYS A 127 12.27 5.78 11.20
C LYS A 127 11.22 4.80 11.70
N TRP A 128 11.59 3.55 11.94
CA TRP A 128 10.72 2.52 12.51
C TRP A 128 10.07 2.94 13.84
N PHE A 129 10.85 3.62 14.68
CA PHE A 129 10.39 4.14 15.96
C PHE A 129 9.54 5.40 15.78
N LEU A 130 9.95 6.31 14.90
CA LEU A 130 9.18 7.53 14.58
C LEU A 130 7.85 7.23 13.88
N ALA A 131 7.73 6.06 13.25
CA ALA A 131 6.50 5.59 12.61
C ALA A 131 5.49 5.02 13.60
N ILE A 132 5.83 4.79 14.87
CA ILE A 132 4.91 4.23 15.88
C ILE A 132 3.62 5.07 16.00
N PRO A 133 3.66 6.41 16.16
CA PRO A 133 2.45 7.23 16.19
C PRO A 133 1.63 7.12 14.89
N LEU A 134 2.29 7.04 13.74
CA LEU A 134 1.64 6.91 12.44
C LEU A 134 0.89 5.57 12.32
N TYR A 135 1.48 4.48 12.82
CA TYR A 135 0.83 3.17 12.85
C TYR A 135 -0.39 3.15 13.77
N ILE A 136 -0.33 3.84 14.92
CA ILE A 136 -1.48 3.94 15.83
C ILE A 136 -2.65 4.65 15.14
N VAL A 137 -2.39 5.78 14.47
CA VAL A 137 -3.43 6.50 13.72
C VAL A 137 -3.89 5.67 12.51
N GLY A 138 -2.97 4.99 11.82
CA GLY A 138 -3.28 4.09 10.71
C GLY A 138 -4.18 2.93 11.11
N LEU A 139 -4.01 2.39 12.31
CA LEU A 139 -4.89 1.36 12.86
C LEU A 139 -6.31 1.90 13.05
N ILE A 140 -6.46 3.13 13.54
CA ILE A 140 -7.77 3.79 13.68
C ILE A 140 -8.42 3.96 12.31
N TYR A 141 -7.67 4.43 11.32
CA TYR A 141 -8.17 4.56 9.95
C TYR A 141 -8.49 3.21 9.30
N ALA A 142 -7.72 2.15 9.58
CA ALA A 142 -8.01 0.81 9.09
C ALA A 142 -9.34 0.28 9.66
N ILE A 143 -9.61 0.50 10.95
CA ILE A 143 -10.90 0.15 11.58
C ILE A 143 -12.03 0.98 10.95
N TYR A 144 -11.82 2.28 10.75
CA TYR A 144 -12.79 3.15 10.07
C TYR A 144 -13.10 2.66 8.64
N ALA A 145 -12.07 2.43 7.82
CA ALA A 145 -12.20 1.92 6.46
C ALA A 145 -12.82 0.53 6.39
N PHE A 146 -12.61 -0.32 7.39
CA PHE A 146 -13.26 -1.63 7.49
C PHE A 146 -14.80 -1.48 7.57
N PHE A 147 -15.29 -0.59 8.42
CA PHE A 147 -16.74 -0.32 8.51
C PHE A 147 -17.29 0.33 7.24
N LEU A 148 -16.54 1.26 6.63
CA LEU A 148 -16.92 1.86 5.34
C LEU A 148 -17.03 0.81 4.24
N THR A 149 -16.06 -0.11 4.18
CA THR A 149 -16.02 -1.19 3.20
C THR A 149 -17.20 -2.13 3.37
N ILE A 150 -17.56 -2.51 4.61
CA ILE A 150 -18.75 -3.33 4.85
C ILE A 150 -20.01 -2.61 4.35
N PHE A 151 -20.17 -1.34 4.69
CA PHE A 151 -21.33 -0.56 4.26
C PHE A 151 -21.39 -0.44 2.73
N ALA A 152 -20.26 -0.12 2.10
CA ALA A 152 -20.16 0.01 0.66
C ALA A 152 -20.40 -1.33 -0.06
N TRP A 153 -19.88 -2.43 0.48
CA TRP A 153 -20.13 -3.77 -0.05
C TRP A 153 -21.62 -4.12 -0.04
N VAL A 154 -22.31 -3.88 1.08
CA VAL A 154 -23.78 -4.08 1.15
C VAL A 154 -24.50 -3.18 0.14
N SER A 155 -24.12 -1.90 0.06
CA SER A 155 -24.70 -0.95 -0.91
C SER A 155 -24.53 -1.45 -2.34
N VAL A 156 -23.34 -1.90 -2.73
CA VAL A 156 -23.05 -2.39 -4.08
C VAL A 156 -23.83 -3.66 -4.39
N VAL A 157 -23.88 -4.62 -3.46
CA VAL A 157 -24.62 -5.88 -3.68
C VAL A 157 -26.12 -5.63 -3.86
N LEU A 158 -26.71 -4.70 -3.09
CA LEU A 158 -28.15 -4.43 -3.14
C LEU A 158 -28.55 -3.48 -4.28
N THR A 159 -27.80 -2.38 -4.45
CA THR A 159 -28.17 -1.29 -5.36
C THR A 159 -27.32 -1.23 -6.62
N GLY A 160 -26.10 -1.78 -6.60
CA GLY A 160 -25.12 -1.60 -7.67
C GLY A 160 -24.41 -0.25 -7.63
N ASN A 161 -24.60 0.54 -6.56
CA ASN A 161 -23.97 1.85 -6.40
C ASN A 161 -23.03 1.85 -5.19
N TYR A 162 -21.85 2.42 -5.36
CA TYR A 162 -20.85 2.65 -4.33
C TYR A 162 -21.03 4.08 -3.78
N PRO A 163 -21.25 4.26 -2.46
CA PRO A 163 -21.40 5.59 -1.87
C PRO A 163 -20.09 6.40 -1.95
N GLU A 164 -20.15 7.61 -2.48
CA GLU A 164 -18.97 8.48 -2.71
C GLU A 164 -18.19 8.79 -1.42
N TRP A 165 -18.90 9.09 -0.32
CA TRP A 165 -18.26 9.34 0.99
C TRP A 165 -17.53 8.11 1.55
N CYS A 166 -17.98 6.89 1.25
CA CYS A 166 -17.23 5.68 1.58
C CYS A 166 -15.94 5.62 0.75
N ALA A 167 -16.00 6.03 -0.52
CA ALA A 167 -14.88 5.93 -1.44
C ALA A 167 -13.77 6.86 -0.99
N GLU A 168 -14.09 8.11 -0.69
CA GLU A 168 -13.16 9.11 -0.17
C GLU A 168 -12.44 8.59 1.10
N GLY A 169 -13.19 8.03 2.05
CA GLY A 169 -12.62 7.53 3.30
C GLY A 169 -11.70 6.31 3.11
N VAL A 170 -12.08 5.38 2.24
CA VAL A 170 -11.28 4.16 1.96
C VAL A 170 -10.04 4.53 1.14
N VAL A 171 -10.18 5.34 0.08
CA VAL A 171 -9.05 5.80 -0.75
C VAL A 171 -8.06 6.60 0.09
N GLY A 172 -8.53 7.54 0.92
CA GLY A 172 -7.67 8.29 1.83
C GLY A 172 -6.91 7.39 2.80
N THR A 173 -7.55 6.30 3.27
CA THR A 173 -6.91 5.33 4.15
C THR A 173 -5.80 4.56 3.43
N ILE A 174 -6.04 4.12 2.19
CA ILE A 174 -5.02 3.48 1.35
C ILE A 174 -3.85 4.44 1.11
N ALA A 175 -4.14 5.68 0.70
CA ALA A 175 -3.12 6.71 0.47
C ALA A 175 -2.30 7.03 1.75
N TYR A 176 -2.94 7.01 2.91
CA TYR A 176 -2.27 7.17 4.21
C TYR A 176 -1.30 6.02 4.50
N TRP A 177 -1.73 4.77 4.31
CA TRP A 177 -0.86 3.61 4.49
C TRP A 177 0.29 3.59 3.47
N ASN A 178 0.05 3.95 2.21
CA ASN A 178 1.10 4.07 1.19
C ASN A 178 2.16 5.11 1.58
N ARG A 179 1.77 6.25 2.16
CA ARG A 179 2.71 7.26 2.70
C ARG A 179 3.55 6.69 3.84
N ILE A 180 2.95 5.95 4.78
CA ILE A 180 3.70 5.29 5.87
C ILE A 180 4.69 4.27 5.30
N VAL A 181 4.26 3.45 4.35
CA VAL A 181 5.11 2.44 3.70
C VAL A 181 6.28 3.12 2.98
N GLY A 182 6.03 4.19 2.23
CA GLY A 182 7.05 5.00 1.57
C GLY A 182 8.09 5.59 2.53
N TYR A 183 7.65 6.10 3.67
CA TYR A 183 8.52 6.69 4.69
C TYR A 183 9.31 5.62 5.46
N ALA A 184 8.63 4.66 6.07
CA ALA A 184 9.20 3.76 7.07
C ALA A 184 9.79 2.48 6.46
N LEU A 185 9.12 1.88 5.46
CA LEU A 185 9.55 0.60 4.88
C LEU A 185 10.46 0.80 3.67
N LEU A 186 9.97 1.57 2.69
CA LEU A 186 10.65 1.76 1.42
C LEU A 186 11.72 2.85 1.51
N MET A 187 11.64 3.75 2.50
CA MET A 187 12.62 4.83 2.74
C MET A 187 12.88 5.73 1.53
N VAL A 188 11.85 5.93 0.73
CA VAL A 188 11.87 6.74 -0.50
C VAL A 188 11.89 8.23 -0.16
N THR A 189 11.38 8.60 1.03
CA THR A 189 11.35 9.98 1.54
C THR A 189 11.72 10.07 3.01
N ASP A 190 12.37 11.16 3.41
CA ASP A 190 12.63 11.54 4.80
C ASP A 190 11.59 12.50 5.37
N GLU A 191 10.67 13.00 4.55
CA GLU A 191 9.59 13.86 5.00
C GLU A 191 8.60 13.07 5.87
N TYR A 192 8.27 13.59 7.05
CA TYR A 192 7.35 12.92 7.97
C TYR A 192 5.92 12.93 7.40
N PRO A 193 5.25 11.77 7.25
CA PRO A 193 3.89 11.71 6.72
C PRO A 193 2.89 12.57 7.50
N THR A 194 1.97 13.19 6.78
CA THR A 194 0.87 13.92 7.41
C THR A 194 -0.18 12.96 7.98
N PHE A 195 -0.82 13.34 9.09
CA PHE A 195 -1.88 12.55 9.72
C PHE A 195 -3.24 12.64 9.00
N SER A 196 -3.36 13.49 7.98
CA SER A 196 -4.59 13.66 7.20
C SER A 196 -4.77 12.53 6.21
N LEU A 197 -6.02 12.14 5.96
CA LEU A 197 -6.40 11.29 4.83
C LEU A 197 -6.17 12.01 3.51
#